data_AF-A0A7V9KXK0-F1
#
_entry.id   AF-A0A7V9KXK0-F1
#
_cell.length_a   1.000
_cell.length_b   1.000
_cell.length_c   1.000
_cell.angle_alpha   90.00
_cell.angle_beta   90.00
_cell.angle_gamma   90.00
#
_symmetry.space_group_name_H-M   'P 1'
#
loop_
_entity.id
_entity.type
_entity.pdbx_description
1 polymer ?
#
loop_
_entity_poly.entity_id
_entity_poly.type
_entity_poly.pdbx_seq_one_letter_code
_entity_poly.pdbx_strand_id
1 'polypeptide(L)'
;MFCGALQIRDRHGIETRRAPREEPTSGSCACIVRYGDDRECSHWISHHGSHRAHYYRYGHQLHENHQADTDIRHLGYHFAWFLWTHYSSRGKRVDIVAHSMGGLIARYALAQTERGHDRFPPYLLVEDVATLGTPHGGARWYTSGCGRGQCIQMNAGSSFLVWLEQNGWEPDGRGGTDWSTFGSDDDNLVAADRAAGTARDRDPAHDYIVSCHKVWYRESANIEHSDFLHTVSKETSADVYRFSCRTGRWVRDDTSHWPVRRADLAVTFGTF
;
A
#
# COMPACT_ATOMS: atom_id res chain seq x y z
N MET A 1 -7.26 10.40 -13.09
CA MET A 1 -8.16 9.38 -12.52
C MET A 1 -7.34 8.58 -11.52
N PHE A 2 -7.75 8.47 -10.25
CA PHE A 2 -7.02 7.65 -9.27
C PHE A 2 -7.29 6.18 -9.53
N CYS A 3 -6.45 5.53 -10.31
CA CYS A 3 -6.36 4.09 -10.35
C CYS A 3 -5.16 3.71 -9.49
N GLY A 4 -5.33 2.77 -8.55
CA GLY A 4 -4.17 2.21 -7.85
C GLY A 4 -4.00 0.75 -8.24
N ALA A 5 -2.78 0.27 -8.19
CA ALA A 5 -2.45 -1.13 -8.43
C ALA A 5 -2.15 -1.86 -7.10
N LEU A 6 -2.48 -3.14 -7.01
CA LEU A 6 -2.09 -3.97 -5.87
C LEU A 6 -1.56 -5.32 -6.38
N GLN A 7 -0.38 -5.69 -5.93
CA GLN A 7 0.31 -6.91 -6.29
C GLN A 7 0.60 -7.73 -5.03
N ILE A 8 0.38 -9.04 -5.09
CA ILE A 8 0.65 -9.97 -4.00
C ILE A 8 1.71 -10.97 -4.42
N ARG A 9 2.68 -11.20 -3.54
CA ARG A 9 3.67 -12.27 -3.69
C ARG A 9 3.44 -13.36 -2.65
N ASP A 10 3.28 -14.61 -3.10
CA ASP A 10 3.21 -15.80 -2.23
C ASP A 10 4.65 -16.24 -1.88
N ARG A 11 5.00 -16.25 -0.60
CA ARG A 11 6.24 -16.90 -0.14
C ARG A 11 5.96 -18.36 0.16
N HIS A 12 6.51 -19.25 -0.65
CA HIS A 12 6.48 -20.68 -0.35
C HIS A 12 7.11 -20.94 1.04
N GLY A 13 6.39 -21.71 1.86
CA GLY A 13 6.45 -21.63 3.32
C GLY A 13 7.75 -22.05 4.00
N ILE A 14 8.02 -21.37 5.13
CA ILE A 14 8.84 -21.74 6.29
C ILE A 14 10.20 -22.40 5.98
N GLU A 15 11.24 -21.57 5.86
CA GLU A 15 12.57 -21.96 6.35
C GLU A 15 12.98 -21.02 7.49
N THR A 16 13.12 -21.61 8.67
CA THR A 16 13.71 -20.99 9.85
C THR A 16 15.14 -20.54 9.58
N ARG A 17 15.38 -19.23 9.68
CA ARG A 17 16.67 -18.54 9.88
C ARG A 17 17.93 -19.31 9.42
N ARG A 18 18.32 -19.11 8.16
CA ARG A 18 19.73 -19.01 7.75
C ARG A 18 19.84 -17.95 6.66
N ALA A 19 20.84 -17.08 6.77
CA ALA A 19 21.08 -15.99 5.84
C ALA A 19 21.16 -16.50 4.39
N PRO A 20 20.41 -15.95 3.42
CA PRO A 20 20.46 -16.43 2.05
C PRO A 20 21.59 -15.76 1.26
N ARG A 21 22.28 -16.59 0.47
CA ARG A 21 23.04 -16.19 -0.72
C ARG A 21 22.10 -15.49 -1.71
N GLU A 22 22.70 -14.58 -2.47
CA GLU A 22 22.13 -13.84 -3.59
C GLU A 22 21.60 -14.79 -4.69
N GLU A 23 20.36 -15.25 -4.58
CA GLU A 23 19.56 -15.67 -5.74
C GLU A 23 18.14 -15.10 -5.64
N PRO A 24 17.58 -14.55 -6.74
CA PRO A 24 16.25 -13.97 -6.73
C PRO A 24 15.20 -15.08 -6.68
N THR A 25 14.53 -15.24 -5.54
CA THR A 25 13.44 -16.21 -5.40
C THR A 25 12.25 -15.82 -6.27
N SER A 26 11.88 -16.70 -7.20
CA SER A 26 10.78 -16.52 -8.15
C SER A 26 9.41 -16.72 -7.48
N GLY A 27 8.92 -15.68 -6.79
CA GLY A 27 7.50 -15.60 -6.43
C GLY A 27 6.69 -15.02 -7.60
N SER A 28 5.60 -15.66 -8.00
CA SER A 28 4.66 -15.08 -8.98
C SER A 28 3.86 -13.94 -8.32
N CYS A 29 4.00 -12.71 -8.81
CA CYS A 29 3.16 -11.59 -8.37
C CYS A 29 1.75 -11.71 -8.98
N ALA A 30 0.71 -11.77 -8.16
CA ALA A 30 -0.68 -11.69 -8.60
C ALA A 30 -1.13 -10.23 -8.56
N CYS A 31 -1.51 -9.66 -9.72
CA CYS A 31 -2.14 -8.35 -9.76
C CYS A 31 -3.64 -8.45 -9.47
N ILE A 32 -4.18 -7.48 -8.72
CA ILE A 32 -5.58 -7.45 -8.28
C ILE A 32 -6.37 -6.34 -8.98
N VAL A 33 -7.45 -6.78 -9.63
CA VAL A 33 -8.51 -5.96 -10.21
C VAL A 33 -9.43 -5.44 -9.12
N ARG A 34 -9.68 -4.13 -9.11
CA ARG A 34 -10.59 -3.46 -8.17
C ARG A 34 -11.91 -3.02 -8.79
N TYR A 35 -12.03 -3.02 -10.12
CA TYR A 35 -13.19 -2.51 -10.86
C TYR A 35 -13.59 -3.41 -12.01
N GLY A 36 -14.89 -3.40 -12.36
CA GLY A 36 -15.47 -4.09 -13.53
C GLY A 36 -14.75 -3.88 -14.87
N ASP A 37 -14.04 -2.75 -15.01
CA ASP A 37 -13.41 -2.33 -16.26
C ASP A 37 -11.87 -2.37 -16.22
N ASP A 38 -11.28 -2.74 -15.09
CA ASP A 38 -9.83 -2.86 -14.97
C ASP A 38 -9.38 -4.20 -15.60
N ARG A 39 -8.73 -4.09 -16.77
CA ARG A 39 -8.31 -5.21 -17.62
C ARG A 39 -6.83 -5.58 -17.44
N GLU A 40 -6.10 -4.87 -16.58
CA GLU A 40 -4.65 -5.06 -16.44
C GLU A 40 -4.29 -6.24 -15.55
N CYS A 41 -5.27 -6.80 -14.82
CA CYS A 41 -5.03 -7.78 -13.77
C CYS A 41 -6.00 -8.98 -13.87
N SER A 42 -5.63 -10.13 -13.29
CA SER A 42 -6.38 -11.40 -13.45
C SER A 42 -7.23 -11.81 -12.24
N HIS A 43 -7.10 -11.12 -11.10
CA HIS A 43 -7.77 -11.51 -9.85
C HIS A 43 -8.72 -10.43 -9.33
N TRP A 44 -9.99 -10.79 -9.13
CA TRP A 44 -11.07 -9.90 -8.76
C TRP A 44 -11.38 -9.97 -7.26
N ILE A 45 -11.23 -8.86 -6.52
CA ILE A 45 -11.62 -8.84 -5.09
C ILE A 45 -13.14 -8.82 -4.88
N SER A 46 -13.91 -8.44 -5.90
CA SER A 46 -15.37 -8.42 -5.85
C SER A 46 -15.95 -9.78 -5.46
N HIS A 47 -15.31 -10.90 -5.78
CA HIS A 47 -15.87 -12.22 -5.44
C HIS A 47 -15.66 -12.67 -3.99
N HIS A 48 -15.04 -11.84 -3.14
CA HIS A 48 -14.60 -12.24 -1.80
C HIS A 48 -15.29 -11.48 -0.67
N GLY A 49 -15.91 -12.21 0.26
CA GLY A 49 -16.74 -11.58 1.30
C GLY A 49 -18.14 -11.24 0.79
N SER A 50 -18.98 -10.73 1.68
CA SER A 50 -20.37 -10.37 1.37
C SER A 50 -20.48 -8.92 0.89
N HIS A 51 -21.02 -8.74 -0.31
CA HIS A 51 -21.40 -7.42 -0.87
C HIS A 51 -22.45 -6.68 -0.04
N ARG A 52 -23.11 -7.33 0.92
CA ARG A 52 -24.07 -6.69 1.83
C ARG A 52 -23.47 -6.37 3.19
N ALA A 53 -22.19 -6.70 3.39
CA ALA A 53 -21.46 -6.40 4.61
C ALA A 53 -20.61 -5.13 4.43
N HIS A 54 -20.44 -4.41 5.55
CA HIS A 54 -19.41 -3.37 5.72
C HIS A 54 -19.37 -2.27 4.63
N TYR A 55 -20.08 -1.16 4.83
CA TYR A 55 -20.13 0.00 3.90
C TYR A 55 -20.75 -0.26 2.51
N TYR A 56 -21.49 -1.36 2.32
CA TYR A 56 -22.16 -1.74 1.06
C TYR A 56 -23.09 -0.71 0.41
N ARG A 57 -23.60 0.27 1.18
CA ARG A 57 -24.54 1.29 0.66
C ARG A 57 -23.88 2.36 -0.22
N TYR A 58 -22.55 2.35 -0.30
CA TYR A 58 -21.77 3.38 -0.98
C TYR A 58 -20.92 2.74 -2.10
N GLY A 59 -21.53 2.59 -3.29
CA GLY A 59 -20.83 2.31 -4.55
C GLY A 59 -21.15 1.01 -5.30
N HIS A 60 -22.28 0.36 -5.01
CA HIS A 60 -22.83 -0.71 -5.88
C HIS A 60 -24.04 -0.21 -6.67
N GLN A 61 -24.06 -0.47 -7.98
CA GLN A 61 -25.31 -0.49 -8.75
C GLN A 61 -25.79 -1.92 -8.86
N LEU A 62 -26.76 -2.35 -8.03
CA LEU A 62 -27.64 -3.54 -8.18
C LEU A 62 -27.01 -4.90 -8.60
N HIS A 63 -25.69 -4.97 -8.75
CA HIS A 63 -24.86 -6.04 -9.28
C HIS A 63 -23.50 -5.96 -8.58
N GLU A 64 -22.88 -7.12 -8.44
CA GLU A 64 -21.73 -7.48 -7.57
C GLU A 64 -20.39 -6.83 -7.98
N ASN A 65 -20.40 -5.70 -8.69
CA ASN A 65 -19.21 -5.04 -9.21
C ASN A 65 -18.91 -3.75 -8.43
N HIS A 66 -17.62 -3.54 -8.12
CA HIS A 66 -17.10 -2.30 -7.57
C HIS A 66 -16.94 -1.24 -8.67
N GLN A 67 -17.32 -0.01 -8.36
CA GLN A 67 -17.19 1.18 -9.21
C GLN A 67 -16.24 2.21 -8.59
N ALA A 68 -15.88 3.26 -9.34
CA ALA A 68 -15.05 4.38 -8.86
C ALA A 68 -15.68 5.18 -7.68
N ASP A 69 -16.95 4.92 -7.34
CA ASP A 69 -17.64 5.47 -6.18
C ASP A 69 -17.75 4.48 -5.01
N THR A 70 -17.12 3.31 -5.12
CA THR A 70 -17.05 2.30 -4.04
C THR A 70 -16.22 2.82 -2.90
N ASP A 71 -16.79 2.83 -1.71
CA ASP A 71 -16.08 3.22 -0.50
C ASP A 71 -14.78 2.41 -0.33
N ILE A 72 -13.65 3.08 -0.11
CA ILE A 72 -12.33 2.43 0.07
C ILE A 72 -12.38 1.39 1.19
N ARG A 73 -13.20 1.63 2.23
CA ARG A 73 -13.40 0.68 3.34
C ARG A 73 -14.05 -0.61 2.88
N HIS A 74 -14.98 -0.51 1.95
CA HIS A 74 -15.62 -1.68 1.35
C HIS A 74 -14.63 -2.46 0.48
N LEU A 75 -13.80 -1.77 -0.31
CA LEU A 75 -12.70 -2.41 -1.04
C LEU A 75 -11.73 -3.13 -0.10
N GLY A 76 -11.36 -2.50 1.03
CA GLY A 76 -10.51 -3.11 2.06
C GLY A 76 -11.12 -4.36 2.70
N TYR A 77 -12.45 -4.38 2.90
CA TYR A 77 -13.17 -5.58 3.35
C TYR A 77 -13.05 -6.75 2.36
N HIS A 78 -13.33 -6.49 1.09
CA HIS A 78 -13.21 -7.49 0.03
C HIS A 78 -11.76 -7.98 -0.12
N PHE A 79 -10.81 -7.06 -0.02
CA PHE A 79 -9.39 -7.37 -0.07
C PHE A 79 -8.93 -8.25 1.11
N ALA A 80 -9.38 -7.98 2.33
CA ALA A 80 -9.09 -8.84 3.49
C ALA A 80 -9.59 -10.27 3.28
N TRP A 81 -10.83 -10.43 2.81
CA TRP A 81 -11.38 -11.76 2.53
C TRP A 81 -10.67 -12.47 1.37
N PHE A 82 -10.23 -11.73 0.35
CA PHE A 82 -9.39 -12.28 -0.72
C PHE A 82 -8.09 -12.87 -0.15
N LEU A 83 -7.35 -12.09 0.65
CA LEU A 83 -6.10 -12.52 1.27
C LEU A 83 -6.30 -13.75 2.16
N TRP A 84 -7.35 -13.75 2.98
CA TRP A 84 -7.64 -14.87 3.86
C TRP A 84 -8.02 -16.14 3.10
N THR A 85 -8.93 -16.03 2.13
CA THR A 85 -9.44 -17.17 1.35
C THR A 85 -8.32 -17.84 0.56
N HIS A 86 -7.42 -17.05 -0.03
CA HIS A 86 -6.39 -17.58 -0.91
C HIS A 86 -5.09 -17.95 -0.21
N TYR A 87 -4.76 -17.28 0.90
CA TYR A 87 -3.45 -17.41 1.52
C TYR A 87 -3.53 -17.70 3.02
N SER A 88 -4.11 -16.80 3.82
CA SER A 88 -3.97 -16.89 5.28
C SER A 88 -4.66 -18.11 5.89
N SER A 89 -5.84 -18.50 5.37
CA SER A 89 -6.54 -19.73 5.77
C SER A 89 -5.75 -21.01 5.47
N ARG A 90 -4.80 -20.94 4.54
CA ARG A 90 -3.92 -22.04 4.12
C ARG A 90 -2.54 -21.97 4.78
N GLY A 91 -2.36 -21.09 5.76
CA GLY A 91 -1.08 -20.88 6.43
C GLY A 91 -0.01 -20.23 5.56
N LYS A 92 -0.39 -19.66 4.40
CA LYS A 92 0.54 -18.99 3.50
C LYS A 92 0.68 -17.53 3.88
N ARG A 93 1.93 -17.10 3.97
CA ARG A 93 2.28 -15.71 4.19
C ARG A 93 2.48 -15.01 2.85
N VAL A 94 2.20 -13.72 2.83
CA VAL A 94 2.27 -12.93 1.60
C VAL A 94 2.86 -11.55 1.85
N ASP A 95 3.42 -11.01 0.78
CA ASP A 95 3.88 -9.62 0.72
C ASP A 95 3.01 -8.83 -0.25
N ILE A 96 2.85 -7.54 0.02
CA ILE A 96 2.00 -6.64 -0.77
C ILE A 96 2.85 -5.50 -1.32
N VAL A 97 2.78 -5.29 -2.63
CA VAL A 97 3.19 -4.03 -3.26
C VAL A 97 1.94 -3.29 -3.68
N ALA A 98 1.75 -2.08 -3.17
CA ALA A 98 0.55 -1.31 -3.38
C ALA A 98 0.87 0.10 -3.87
N HIS A 99 0.16 0.54 -4.90
CA HIS A 99 0.33 1.87 -5.49
C HIS A 99 -0.91 2.72 -5.28
N SER A 100 -0.70 4.01 -5.03
CA SER A 100 -1.75 5.01 -4.89
C SER A 100 -2.80 4.58 -3.86
N MET A 101 -4.09 4.61 -4.19
CA MET A 101 -5.18 4.13 -3.34
C MET A 101 -4.99 2.70 -2.82
N GLY A 102 -4.19 1.87 -3.49
CA GLY A 102 -3.92 0.49 -3.07
C GLY A 102 -3.36 0.37 -1.67
N GLY A 103 -2.44 1.26 -1.30
CA GLY A 103 -1.84 1.20 0.04
C GLY A 103 -2.87 1.50 1.12
N LEU A 104 -3.85 2.38 0.86
CA LEU A 104 -4.95 2.66 1.78
C LEU A 104 -5.91 1.46 1.93
N ILE A 105 -6.16 0.73 0.84
CA ILE A 105 -6.96 -0.51 0.87
C ILE A 105 -6.27 -1.57 1.73
N ALA A 106 -4.97 -1.79 1.51
CA ALA A 106 -4.18 -2.75 2.29
C ALA A 106 -4.12 -2.37 3.78
N ARG A 107 -3.84 -1.09 4.05
CA ARG A 107 -3.77 -0.54 5.41
C ARG A 107 -5.09 -0.70 6.16
N TYR A 108 -6.21 -0.41 5.52
CA TYR A 108 -7.53 -0.57 6.13
C TYR A 108 -7.88 -2.05 6.37
N ALA A 109 -7.57 -2.94 5.42
CA ALA A 109 -7.81 -4.38 5.53
C ALA A 109 -7.06 -4.98 6.72
N LEU A 110 -5.78 -4.64 6.89
CA LEU A 110 -4.97 -5.06 8.02
C LEU A 110 -5.50 -4.49 9.33
N ALA A 111 -5.73 -3.17 9.40
CA ALA A 111 -6.21 -2.50 10.61
C ALA A 111 -7.51 -3.13 11.16
N GLN A 112 -8.48 -3.40 10.29
CA GLN A 112 -9.75 -3.99 10.74
C GLN A 112 -9.62 -5.46 11.17
N THR A 113 -8.75 -6.22 10.49
CA THR A 113 -8.51 -7.62 10.83
C THR A 113 -7.77 -7.75 12.16
N GLU A 114 -6.71 -6.95 12.35
CA GLU A 114 -5.93 -6.90 13.59
C GLU A 114 -6.81 -6.56 14.80
N ARG A 115 -7.73 -5.61 14.63
CA ARG A 115 -8.70 -5.21 15.65
C ARG A 115 -9.78 -6.26 15.93
N GLY A 116 -9.79 -7.38 15.20
CA GLY A 116 -10.79 -8.44 15.34
C GLY A 116 -12.21 -7.97 15.00
N HIS A 117 -12.37 -7.06 14.04
CA HIS A 117 -13.70 -6.61 13.62
C HIS A 117 -14.51 -7.82 13.13
N ASP A 118 -15.71 -8.02 13.69
CA ASP A 118 -16.61 -9.17 13.46
C ASP A 118 -16.94 -9.52 11.99
N ARG A 119 -16.77 -8.56 11.07
CA ARG A 119 -17.03 -8.75 9.63
C ARG A 119 -15.77 -9.15 8.87
N PHE A 120 -14.59 -8.90 9.41
CA PHE A 120 -13.32 -9.20 8.77
C PHE A 120 -12.89 -10.64 9.06
N PRO A 121 -11.98 -11.21 8.24
CA PRO A 121 -11.38 -12.50 8.56
C PRO A 121 -10.68 -12.47 9.92
N PRO A 122 -10.51 -13.64 10.58
CA PRO A 122 -9.99 -13.70 11.95
C PRO A 122 -8.50 -13.32 12.06
N TYR A 123 -7.74 -13.41 10.97
CA TYR A 123 -6.34 -13.00 10.91
C TYR A 123 -5.90 -12.87 9.44
N LEU A 124 -4.83 -12.12 9.19
CA LEU A 124 -4.12 -12.08 7.92
C LEU A 124 -2.65 -12.43 8.15
N LEU A 125 -2.03 -13.12 7.20
CA LEU A 125 -0.61 -13.48 7.22
C LEU A 125 0.14 -12.60 6.21
N VAL A 126 0.18 -11.29 6.47
CA VAL A 126 0.93 -10.33 5.64
C VAL A 126 2.21 -9.97 6.36
N GLU A 127 3.36 -10.18 5.73
CA GLU A 127 4.68 -9.96 6.33
C GLU A 127 5.23 -8.59 5.94
N ASP A 128 5.30 -8.30 4.63
CA ASP A 128 5.87 -7.07 4.13
C ASP A 128 4.83 -6.28 3.31
N VAL A 129 4.77 -4.95 3.49
CA VAL A 129 3.96 -4.06 2.65
C VAL A 129 4.79 -2.89 2.14
N ALA A 130 4.97 -2.81 0.83
CA ALA A 130 5.58 -1.68 0.15
C ALA A 130 4.51 -0.79 -0.50
N THR A 131 4.44 0.49 -0.12
CA THR A 131 3.47 1.44 -0.69
C THR A 131 4.13 2.52 -1.52
N LEU A 132 3.74 2.62 -2.79
CA LEU A 132 4.26 3.58 -3.77
C LEU A 132 3.25 4.71 -4.02
N GLY A 133 3.60 5.96 -3.73
CA GLY A 133 2.73 7.13 -3.99
C GLY A 133 1.38 7.05 -3.26
N THR A 134 1.27 6.29 -2.17
CA THR A 134 0.00 6.11 -1.46
C THR A 134 -0.33 7.36 -0.64
N PRO A 135 -1.53 7.96 -0.75
CA PRO A 135 -1.87 9.18 -0.01
C PRO A 135 -2.18 8.93 1.47
N HIS A 136 -1.20 8.45 2.25
CA HIS A 136 -1.36 8.19 3.69
C HIS A 136 -1.76 9.45 4.46
N GLY A 137 -1.12 10.58 4.16
CA GLY A 137 -1.49 11.90 4.70
C GLY A 137 -2.42 12.72 3.80
N GLY A 138 -2.99 12.10 2.77
CA GLY A 138 -3.91 12.70 1.81
C GLY A 138 -3.30 13.13 0.48
N ALA A 139 -4.14 13.13 -0.55
CA ALA A 139 -3.80 13.62 -1.88
C ALA A 139 -3.82 15.15 -1.95
N ARG A 140 -3.17 15.72 -2.96
CA ARG A 140 -3.07 17.18 -3.15
C ARG A 140 -4.45 17.79 -3.40
N TRP A 141 -4.69 19.00 -2.89
CA TRP A 141 -6.02 19.64 -2.90
C TRP A 141 -6.66 19.79 -4.29
N TYR A 142 -5.88 19.97 -5.36
CA TYR A 142 -6.43 20.10 -6.73
C TYR A 142 -6.87 18.76 -7.30
N THR A 143 -6.43 17.65 -6.70
CA THR A 143 -6.93 16.30 -7.02
C THR A 143 -8.31 16.03 -6.41
N SER A 144 -8.73 16.86 -5.44
CA SER A 144 -10.07 16.84 -4.82
C SER A 144 -11.19 17.24 -5.79
N GLY A 145 -10.85 17.70 -7.00
CA GLY A 145 -11.82 18.00 -8.07
C GLY A 145 -12.51 16.77 -8.67
N CYS A 146 -12.09 15.54 -8.34
CA CYS A 146 -12.90 14.37 -8.67
C CYS A 146 -13.98 14.17 -7.60
N GLY A 147 -15.22 14.57 -7.92
CA GLY A 147 -16.40 14.45 -7.05
C GLY A 147 -16.89 13.02 -6.78
N ARG A 148 -15.99 12.03 -6.82
CA ARG A 148 -16.28 10.62 -6.54
C ARG A 148 -15.97 10.27 -5.10
N GLY A 149 -16.67 9.27 -4.56
CA GLY A 149 -16.56 8.86 -3.15
C GLY A 149 -15.12 8.59 -2.70
N GLN A 150 -14.36 7.86 -3.52
CA GLN A 150 -12.98 7.48 -3.21
C GLN A 150 -12.02 8.67 -3.17
N CYS A 151 -12.18 9.62 -4.08
CA CYS A 151 -11.37 10.84 -4.11
C CYS A 151 -11.58 11.66 -2.83
N ILE A 152 -12.83 11.80 -2.41
CA ILE A 152 -13.18 12.49 -1.16
C ILE A 152 -12.53 11.77 0.03
N GLN A 153 -12.51 10.43 0.03
CA GLN A 153 -11.83 9.65 1.07
C GLN A 153 -10.31 9.81 1.07
N MET A 154 -9.69 10.11 -0.07
CA MET A 154 -8.24 10.36 -0.15
C MET A 154 -7.84 11.82 0.13
N ASN A 155 -8.78 12.73 0.32
CA ASN A 155 -8.45 14.11 0.67
C ASN A 155 -7.86 14.18 2.09
N ALA A 156 -6.85 15.04 2.27
CA ALA A 156 -6.29 15.32 3.59
C ALA A 156 -7.40 15.75 4.57
N GLY A 157 -7.41 15.15 5.76
CA GLY A 157 -8.43 15.40 6.78
C GLY A 157 -9.80 14.74 6.51
N SER A 158 -9.92 13.89 5.48
CA SER A 158 -11.14 13.10 5.30
C SER A 158 -11.41 12.22 6.53
N SER A 159 -12.68 11.91 6.80
CA SER A 159 -13.04 11.00 7.90
C SER A 159 -12.40 9.62 7.77
N PHE A 160 -12.06 9.20 6.55
CA PHE A 160 -11.37 7.94 6.31
C PHE A 160 -9.89 7.99 6.71
N LEU A 161 -9.15 9.04 6.31
CA LEU A 161 -7.75 9.17 6.70
C LEU A 161 -7.59 9.44 8.18
N VAL A 162 -8.45 10.28 8.78
CA VAL A 162 -8.48 10.48 10.23
C VAL A 162 -8.74 9.17 10.96
N TRP A 163 -9.63 8.31 10.44
CA TRP A 163 -9.83 6.98 11.01
C TRP A 163 -8.56 6.13 10.91
N LEU A 164 -7.86 6.13 9.77
CA LEU A 164 -6.62 5.39 9.58
C LEU A 164 -5.50 5.87 10.51
N GLU A 165 -5.34 7.17 10.69
CA GLU A 165 -4.37 7.74 11.64
C GLU A 165 -4.65 7.28 13.08
N GLN A 166 -5.92 7.21 13.48
CA GLN A 166 -6.32 6.84 14.84
C GLN A 166 -6.34 5.32 15.09
N ASN A 167 -6.58 4.52 14.05
CA ASN A 167 -6.95 3.11 14.21
C ASN A 167 -6.15 2.13 13.35
N GLY A 168 -5.39 2.63 12.40
CA GLY A 168 -4.52 1.85 11.52
C GLY A 168 -3.17 2.54 11.41
N TRP A 169 -2.69 3.11 12.50
CA TRP A 169 -1.41 3.82 12.60
C TRP A 169 -0.22 2.91 12.24
N GLU A 170 -0.25 1.69 12.73
CA GLU A 170 0.73 0.62 12.50
C GLU A 170 -0.04 -0.71 12.41
N PRO A 171 -0.76 -0.97 11.31
CA PRO A 171 -1.65 -2.11 11.25
C PRO A 171 -0.90 -3.38 10.86
N ASP A 172 -1.13 -4.45 11.62
CA ASP A 172 -0.33 -5.67 11.55
C ASP A 172 -1.11 -6.92 11.13
N GLY A 173 -0.44 -7.75 10.34
CA GLY A 173 -0.76 -9.16 10.18
C GLY A 173 -0.35 -9.99 11.40
N ARG A 174 -0.89 -11.20 11.51
CA ARG A 174 -0.49 -12.14 12.57
C ARG A 174 0.98 -12.52 12.40
N GLY A 175 1.81 -12.03 13.32
CA GLY A 175 3.26 -12.19 13.29
C GLY A 175 4.03 -10.90 12.99
N GLY A 176 3.33 -9.77 12.87
CA GLY A 176 3.88 -8.45 12.55
C GLY A 176 3.90 -8.19 11.04
N THR A 177 3.85 -6.92 10.65
CA THR A 177 4.00 -6.45 9.28
C THR A 177 5.07 -5.36 9.20
N ASP A 178 6.06 -5.52 8.31
CA ASP A 178 7.02 -4.47 8.00
C ASP A 178 6.48 -3.57 6.88
N TRP A 179 6.37 -2.28 7.17
CA TRP A 179 5.90 -1.27 6.23
C TRP A 179 7.08 -0.51 5.64
N SER A 180 7.08 -0.41 4.30
CA SER A 180 7.97 0.43 3.51
C SER A 180 7.14 1.45 2.71
N THR A 181 7.44 2.73 2.86
CA THR A 181 6.64 3.82 2.27
C THR A 181 7.48 4.70 1.36
N PHE A 182 6.98 4.94 0.13
CA PHE A 182 7.72 5.61 -0.93
C PHE A 182 6.94 6.82 -1.46
N GLY A 183 7.56 8.00 -1.42
CA GLY A 183 7.03 9.24 -1.98
C GLY A 183 8.03 9.94 -2.91
N SER A 184 7.57 10.88 -3.72
CA SER A 184 8.40 11.68 -4.64
C SER A 184 8.05 13.17 -4.58
N ASP A 185 9.04 14.05 -4.64
CA ASP A 185 8.81 15.51 -4.72
C ASP A 185 7.99 15.88 -5.97
N ASP A 186 8.21 15.19 -7.09
CA ASP A 186 7.55 15.42 -8.38
C ASP A 186 6.24 14.64 -8.55
N ASP A 187 5.78 13.92 -7.52
CA ASP A 187 4.47 13.28 -7.58
C ASP A 187 3.38 14.38 -7.64
N ASN A 188 2.76 14.44 -8.83
CA ASN A 188 1.76 15.41 -9.22
C ASN A 188 0.38 15.17 -8.58
N LEU A 189 0.18 14.08 -7.84
CA LEU A 189 -1.08 13.77 -7.15
C LEU A 189 -0.94 13.70 -5.64
N VAL A 190 0.19 13.22 -5.12
CA VAL A 190 0.43 13.02 -3.69
C VAL A 190 1.77 13.63 -3.32
N ALA A 191 1.81 14.59 -2.39
CA ALA A 191 3.09 15.15 -1.97
C ALA A 191 3.97 14.10 -1.28
N ALA A 192 5.28 14.17 -1.48
CA ALA A 192 6.21 13.15 -1.02
C ALA A 192 6.13 12.87 0.48
N ASP A 193 5.92 13.88 1.32
CA ASP A 193 5.71 13.72 2.77
C ASP A 193 4.50 12.81 3.04
N ARG A 194 3.37 13.11 2.38
CA ARG A 194 2.13 12.36 2.51
C ARG A 194 2.25 10.92 2.01
N ALA A 195 3.08 10.69 0.99
CA ALA A 195 3.33 9.36 0.42
C ALA A 195 4.34 8.52 1.20
N ALA A 196 5.44 9.14 1.65
CA ALA A 196 6.40 8.52 2.56
C ALA A 196 5.83 8.32 3.97
N GLY A 197 4.62 8.82 4.25
CA GLY A 197 3.90 8.60 5.49
C GLY A 197 4.45 9.43 6.65
N THR A 198 5.00 10.61 6.36
CA THR A 198 5.61 11.52 7.33
C THR A 198 5.09 12.95 7.17
N ALA A 199 5.18 13.79 8.19
CA ALA A 199 4.88 15.21 8.01
C ALA A 199 5.99 15.92 7.23
N ARG A 200 5.69 17.14 6.77
CA ARG A 200 6.63 17.95 5.96
C ARG A 200 7.90 18.33 6.71
N ASP A 201 7.84 18.42 8.03
CA ASP A 201 8.99 18.64 8.91
C ASP A 201 9.88 17.39 9.07
N ARG A 202 9.40 16.23 8.58
CA ARG A 202 10.06 14.92 8.68
C ARG A 202 10.27 14.47 10.12
N ASP A 203 9.47 15.00 11.04
CA ASP A 203 9.42 14.54 12.43
C ASP A 203 8.57 13.27 12.53
N PRO A 204 9.14 12.14 12.96
CA PRO A 204 8.38 10.90 13.15
C PRO A 204 7.19 11.05 14.12
N ALA A 205 7.22 12.02 15.04
CA ALA A 205 6.10 12.30 15.93
C ALA A 205 4.82 12.74 15.20
N HIS A 206 4.95 13.19 13.95
CA HIS A 206 3.86 13.66 13.10
C HIS A 206 3.66 12.77 11.87
N ASP A 207 4.07 11.50 11.95
CA ASP A 207 3.86 10.57 10.85
C ASP A 207 2.36 10.41 10.49
N TYR A 208 2.05 9.82 9.34
CA TYR A 208 0.67 9.42 9.00
C TYR A 208 0.47 7.90 9.12
N ILE A 209 1.58 7.16 9.08
CA ILE A 209 1.70 5.72 9.24
C ILE A 209 3.10 5.43 9.77
N VAL A 210 3.22 4.47 10.68
CA VAL A 210 4.52 3.93 11.09
C VAL A 210 5.08 3.08 9.97
N SER A 211 6.32 3.36 9.60
CA SER A 211 7.06 2.63 8.59
C SER A 211 8.53 2.81 8.93
N CYS A 212 9.25 1.70 9.11
CA CYS A 212 10.66 1.79 9.41
C CYS A 212 11.52 2.15 8.21
N HIS A 213 10.94 2.04 7.02
CA HIS A 213 11.62 2.19 5.77
C HIS A 213 10.89 3.20 4.91
N LYS A 214 11.20 4.48 5.14
CA LYS A 214 10.65 5.59 4.35
C LYS A 214 11.66 6.03 3.31
N VAL A 215 11.19 6.19 2.08
CA VAL A 215 11.99 6.71 0.97
C VAL A 215 11.24 7.87 0.35
N TRP A 216 11.97 8.95 0.14
CA TRP A 216 11.50 10.18 -0.46
C TRP A 216 12.40 10.49 -1.64
N TYR A 217 11.93 10.23 -2.85
CA TYR A 217 12.61 10.58 -4.10
C TYR A 217 12.63 12.09 -4.28
N ARG A 218 13.82 12.62 -4.55
CA ARG A 218 14.07 14.05 -4.70
C ARG A 218 13.66 14.52 -6.10
N GLU A 219 13.49 15.83 -6.27
CA GLU A 219 13.16 16.46 -7.56
C GLU A 219 14.09 16.04 -8.72
N SER A 220 15.36 15.73 -8.43
CA SER A 220 16.30 15.24 -9.45
C SER A 220 15.97 13.86 -10.01
N ALA A 221 15.12 13.08 -9.33
CA ALA A 221 14.67 11.78 -9.80
C ALA A 221 13.50 11.88 -10.79
N ASN A 222 12.74 12.99 -10.80
CA ASN A 222 11.62 13.25 -11.73
C ASN A 222 10.63 12.08 -11.84
N ILE A 223 10.11 11.64 -10.68
CA ILE A 223 9.14 10.54 -10.58
C ILE A 223 7.75 11.13 -10.34
N GLU A 224 6.89 11.10 -11.36
CA GLU A 224 5.47 11.43 -11.24
C GLU A 224 4.65 10.25 -10.69
N HIS A 225 3.36 10.46 -10.45
CA HIS A 225 2.51 9.47 -9.78
C HIS A 225 2.43 8.12 -10.52
N SER A 226 2.36 8.11 -11.86
CA SER A 226 2.33 6.88 -12.66
C SER A 226 3.69 6.20 -12.77
N ASP A 227 4.77 6.96 -12.61
CA ASP A 227 6.14 6.48 -12.82
C ASP A 227 6.58 5.47 -11.77
N PHE A 228 5.92 5.47 -10.61
CA PHE A 228 6.10 4.45 -9.58
C PHE A 228 5.91 3.01 -10.08
N LEU A 229 5.10 2.81 -11.13
CA LEU A 229 4.80 1.48 -11.69
C LEU A 229 5.71 1.10 -12.87
N HIS A 230 6.61 1.99 -13.28
CA HIS A 230 7.41 1.81 -14.48
C HIS A 230 8.90 1.95 -14.19
N THR A 231 9.71 1.28 -14.99
CA THR A 231 11.14 1.56 -15.05
C THR A 231 11.33 2.85 -15.85
N VAL A 232 11.41 3.98 -15.15
CA VAL A 232 11.45 5.31 -15.77
C VAL A 232 12.86 5.84 -16.07
N SER A 233 13.89 5.11 -15.65
CA SER A 233 15.28 5.47 -15.92
C SER A 233 16.14 4.26 -16.29
N LYS A 234 17.17 4.52 -17.09
CA LYS A 234 18.24 3.56 -17.39
C LYS A 234 19.39 3.63 -16.40
N GLU A 235 19.42 4.68 -15.57
CA GLU A 235 20.41 4.84 -14.51
C GLU A 235 20.16 3.79 -13.41
N THR A 236 21.24 3.33 -12.78
CA THR A 236 21.14 2.31 -11.73
C THR A 236 20.69 2.87 -10.38
N SER A 237 20.84 4.19 -10.19
CA SER A 237 20.59 4.90 -8.93
C SER A 237 19.68 6.12 -9.10
N ALA A 238 19.05 6.51 -8.00
CA ALA A 238 18.14 7.62 -7.85
C ALA A 238 18.45 8.37 -6.55
N ASP A 239 18.28 9.69 -6.60
CA ASP A 239 18.47 10.59 -5.49
C ASP A 239 17.29 10.53 -4.51
N VAL A 240 17.55 10.19 -3.25
CA VAL A 240 16.51 10.09 -2.21
C VAL A 240 16.92 10.72 -0.88
N TYR A 241 15.92 11.02 -0.06
CA TYR A 241 16.06 10.96 1.39
C TYR A 241 15.55 9.61 1.87
N ARG A 242 16.32 8.95 2.74
CA ARG A 242 15.96 7.67 3.36
C ARG A 242 15.85 7.83 4.86
N PHE A 243 14.75 7.36 5.43
CA PHE A 243 14.61 7.22 6.88
C PHE A 243 15.07 5.83 7.34
N SER A 244 15.68 5.76 8.52
CA SER A 244 15.97 4.50 9.20
C SER A 244 15.48 4.55 10.64
N CYS A 245 14.61 3.62 11.03
CA CYS A 245 14.21 3.41 12.42
C CYS A 245 15.40 3.22 13.37
N ARG A 246 16.50 2.60 12.90
CA ARG A 246 17.69 2.35 13.74
C ARG A 246 18.35 3.63 14.21
N THR A 247 18.37 4.65 13.37
CA THR A 247 19.01 5.94 13.67
C THR A 247 18.01 7.02 14.04
N GLY A 248 16.72 6.81 13.74
CA GLY A 248 15.66 7.82 13.89
C GLY A 248 15.88 9.04 12.99
N ARG A 249 16.64 8.90 11.89
CA ARG A 249 17.09 10.04 11.08
C ARG A 249 16.86 9.81 9.59
N TRP A 250 16.56 10.92 8.92
CA TRP A 250 16.63 11.01 7.47
C TRP A 250 18.07 11.24 7.04
N VAL A 251 18.52 10.47 6.05
CA VAL A 251 19.83 10.61 5.40
C VAL A 251 19.63 10.85 3.91
N ARG A 252 20.50 11.67 3.32
CA ARG A 252 20.57 11.79 1.86
C ARG A 252 21.32 10.57 1.31
N ASP A 253 20.79 9.99 0.24
CA ASP A 253 21.34 8.83 -0.45
C ASP A 253 21.18 9.05 -1.96
N ASP A 254 22.29 9.11 -2.69
CA ASP A 254 22.37 9.28 -4.15
C ASP A 254 22.63 7.96 -4.88
N THR A 255 22.62 6.84 -4.14
CA THR A 255 22.88 5.49 -4.67
C THR A 255 21.66 4.57 -4.61
N SER A 256 20.49 5.12 -4.23
CA SER A 256 19.28 4.33 -4.00
C SER A 256 18.67 3.79 -5.29
N HIS A 257 17.93 2.68 -5.19
CA HIS A 257 17.26 2.12 -6.36
C HIS A 257 15.99 2.90 -6.76
N TRP A 258 15.66 2.85 -8.05
CA TRP A 258 14.38 3.31 -8.58
C TRP A 258 13.17 2.57 -7.99
N PRO A 259 11.96 3.16 -8.00
CA PRO A 259 10.84 2.69 -7.20
C PRO A 259 10.47 1.21 -7.35
N VAL A 260 10.39 0.70 -8.59
CA VAL A 260 10.02 -0.70 -8.85
C VAL A 260 11.00 -1.66 -8.20
N ARG A 261 12.31 -1.44 -8.44
CA ARG A 261 13.36 -2.29 -7.85
C ARG A 261 13.40 -2.13 -6.32
N ARG A 262 13.16 -0.93 -5.82
CA ARG A 262 13.17 -0.67 -4.38
C ARG A 262 12.01 -1.36 -3.66
N ALA A 263 10.82 -1.33 -4.24
CA ALA A 263 9.66 -2.07 -3.73
C ALA A 263 9.90 -3.58 -3.74
N ASP A 264 10.46 -4.12 -4.82
CA ASP A 264 10.83 -5.55 -4.91
C ASP A 264 11.82 -5.95 -3.81
N LEU A 265 12.84 -5.14 -3.55
CA LEU A 265 13.79 -5.40 -2.47
C LEU A 265 13.14 -5.33 -1.08
N ALA A 266 12.24 -4.36 -0.87
CA ALA A 266 11.48 -4.24 0.38
C ALA A 266 10.69 -5.52 0.68
N VAL A 267 9.99 -6.05 -0.31
CA VAL A 267 9.18 -7.28 -0.15
C VAL A 267 9.94 -8.58 -0.37
N THR A 268 11.25 -8.57 -0.66
CA THR A 268 12.03 -9.81 -0.84
C THR A 268 12.88 -10.14 0.39
N PHE A 269 13.51 -9.12 0.96
CA PHE A 269 14.55 -9.32 1.97
C PHE A 269 14.15 -8.84 3.36
N GLY A 270 13.05 -8.08 3.48
CA GLY A 270 12.96 -7.05 4.51
C GLY A 270 14.08 -6.03 4.31
N THR A 271 13.84 -4.75 4.55
CA THR A 271 14.85 -3.74 4.20
C THR A 271 15.92 -3.54 5.28
N PHE A 272 17.17 -3.38 4.85
CA PHE A 272 18.40 -3.27 5.66
C PHE A 272 18.61 -1.93 6.39
#